data_AF-E3P6R4-F1
#
_entry.id   AF-E3P6R4-F1
#
_cell.length_a   1.000
_cell.length_b   1.000
_cell.length_c   1.000
_cell.angle_alpha   90.00
_cell.angle_beta   90.00
_cell.angle_gamma   90.00
#
_symmetry.space_group_name_H-M   'P 1'
#
loop_
_entity.id
_entity.type
_entity.pdbx_description
1 polymer ?
#
loop_
_entity_poly.entity_id
_entity_poly.type
_entity_poly.pdbx_seq_one_letter_code
_entity_poly.pdbx_strand_id
1 'polypeptide(L)'
;VHFPQDEISRAEAYNIVNAHEQYIVPTSGKPIRGLIQDHIISAVLLTKIDTFLTREEYHQLLYSSCVSANAQSSFQGNSGKKISAIISEDEIEPILPAIWKPVPLWTGKQVITSILCHITRGRQPFTVENCGKIKPNYLGSNVEEKNLLIRKNELIHGVIDKAQFEMYGLVHTVQELYGSNTAGVLLSVFSRLFTVFLQMHGFTCGVDDLLIIPKSDKKRSRRLKQSEKISEDAHANFLGTKEGSQDPIKLQMELEKVLRRHGDVAVTRLDRMMSNALGELTSKVTNELLPNGLSKPFPKNCLSLMTTTGAKGSMVNFNQISSLLGQQELEGKRVPRMVSGKTLPCFPPWDSSSRAGGYIGDRYLTGLRPQEYYFHCMAGREGLVDTAVKTSRSGYLQRCLIKSLESLKVCYDHTVRDSDGSIVQFTYGEDGVDVCKTSFLTQFEMIAANQDVVQEKLCGKNKDARLHHFHGYLGAFPSGLEEKAKDYLNGLSKEKRTSLGLSKKGFMKLMKLKYLTSLAQPGEPVGIIAAQSVGEPS
;
A
#
# COMPACT_ATOMS: atom_id res chain seq x y z
N VAL A 1 14.85 -25.10 -8.88
CA VAL A 1 13.86 -25.61 -7.91
C VAL A 1 14.56 -26.64 -7.05
N HIS A 2 14.57 -26.46 -5.72
CA HIS A 2 15.14 -27.44 -4.79
C HIS A 2 14.03 -28.40 -4.34
N PHE A 3 14.34 -29.70 -4.27
CA PHE A 3 13.37 -30.73 -3.90
C PHE A 3 13.89 -31.51 -2.67
N PRO A 4 13.33 -31.24 -1.47
CA PRO A 4 13.72 -31.93 -0.23
C PRO A 4 13.58 -33.45 -0.35
N GLN A 5 14.54 -34.21 0.19
CA GLN A 5 14.60 -35.68 0.07
C GLN A 5 14.17 -36.43 1.34
N ASP A 6 14.05 -35.74 2.47
CA ASP A 6 13.74 -36.32 3.78
C ASP A 6 12.49 -35.68 4.39
N GLU A 7 11.81 -36.40 5.29
CA GLU A 7 10.57 -35.94 5.91
C GLU A 7 10.76 -34.73 6.83
N ILE A 8 11.94 -34.54 7.42
CA ILE A 8 12.23 -33.39 8.29
C ILE A 8 12.26 -32.12 7.44
N SER A 9 13.07 -32.10 6.38
CA SER A 9 13.10 -30.98 5.44
C SER A 9 11.74 -30.73 4.78
N ARG A 10 10.96 -31.78 4.50
CA ARG A 10 9.57 -31.63 4.02
C ARG A 10 8.71 -30.91 5.05
N ALA A 11 8.78 -31.31 6.32
CA ALA A 11 8.00 -30.68 7.40
C ALA A 11 8.38 -29.20 7.59
N GLU A 12 9.67 -28.86 7.54
CA GLU A 12 10.14 -27.46 7.58
C GLU A 12 9.63 -26.65 6.39
N ALA A 13 9.69 -27.22 5.17
CA ALA A 13 9.20 -26.56 3.97
C ALA A 13 7.68 -26.29 4.02
N TYR A 14 6.88 -27.24 4.54
CA TYR A 14 5.42 -27.09 4.63
C TYR A 14 4.95 -26.16 5.75
N ASN A 15 5.69 -26.08 6.87
CA ASN A 15 5.22 -25.37 8.07
C ASN A 15 5.97 -24.07 8.36
N ILE A 16 7.24 -23.93 7.96
CA ILE A 16 8.07 -22.76 8.28
C ILE A 16 8.30 -21.91 7.04
N VAL A 17 8.83 -22.51 5.97
CA VAL A 17 9.22 -21.80 4.73
C VAL A 17 8.04 -21.62 3.77
N ASN A 18 6.87 -22.16 4.12
CA ASN A 18 5.67 -22.06 3.32
C ASN A 18 5.28 -20.60 3.04
N ALA A 19 4.98 -20.30 1.79
CA ALA A 19 4.59 -18.97 1.34
C ALA A 19 3.38 -18.41 2.12
N HIS A 20 2.49 -19.26 2.64
CA HIS A 20 1.37 -18.82 3.48
C HIS A 20 1.86 -18.16 4.77
N GLU A 21 2.84 -18.75 5.46
CA GLU A 21 3.41 -18.16 6.68
C GLU A 21 4.28 -16.94 6.41
N GLN A 22 4.86 -16.85 5.20
CA GLN A 22 5.62 -15.69 4.71
C GLN A 22 4.71 -14.58 4.14
N TYR A 23 3.58 -14.30 4.80
CA TYR A 23 2.65 -13.22 4.39
C TYR A 23 3.17 -11.83 4.78
N ILE A 24 3.86 -11.74 5.92
CA ILE A 24 4.33 -10.49 6.53
C ILE A 24 5.86 -10.43 6.44
N VAL A 25 6.40 -9.25 6.12
CA VAL A 25 7.85 -9.03 6.12
C VAL A 25 8.35 -8.73 7.54
N PRO A 26 9.42 -9.40 8.01
CA PRO A 26 9.95 -9.17 9.35
C PRO A 26 10.61 -7.80 9.52
N THR A 27 10.91 -7.09 8.43
CA THR A 27 11.51 -5.74 8.46
C THR A 27 10.57 -4.69 9.03
N SER A 28 9.26 -4.81 8.81
CA SER A 28 8.30 -3.75 9.19
C SER A 28 6.93 -4.25 9.62
N GLY A 29 6.70 -5.56 9.64
CA GLY A 29 5.39 -6.13 9.97
C GLY A 29 4.33 -5.87 8.88
N LYS A 30 4.74 -5.44 7.69
CA LYS A 30 3.85 -5.15 6.56
C LYS A 30 3.58 -6.40 5.71
N PRO A 31 2.36 -6.55 5.18
CA PRO A 31 2.07 -7.64 4.25
C PRO A 31 2.84 -7.44 2.93
N ILE A 32 3.47 -8.51 2.44
CA ILE A 32 4.17 -8.52 1.15
C ILE A 32 3.36 -9.20 0.04
N ARG A 33 2.48 -10.13 0.41
CA ARG A 33 1.61 -10.85 -0.53
C ARG A 33 0.29 -10.10 -0.70
N GLY A 34 -0.09 -9.85 -1.94
CA GLY A 34 -1.35 -9.22 -2.28
C GLY A 34 -1.64 -9.38 -3.77
N LEU A 35 -2.87 -9.03 -4.17
CA LEU A 35 -3.24 -8.97 -5.59
C LEU A 35 -2.73 -7.67 -6.20
N ILE A 36 -2.47 -7.69 -7.50
CA ILE A 36 -1.84 -6.56 -8.21
C ILE A 36 -2.58 -6.24 -9.51
N GLN A 37 -2.39 -5.03 -10.02
CA GLN A 37 -2.80 -4.62 -11.37
C GLN A 37 -4.28 -4.94 -11.68
N ASP A 38 -4.54 -5.81 -12.64
CA ASP A 38 -5.85 -6.17 -13.18
C ASP A 38 -6.82 -6.67 -12.10
N HIS A 39 -6.32 -7.41 -11.10
CA HIS A 39 -7.14 -7.87 -9.99
C HIS A 39 -7.68 -6.71 -9.15
N ILE A 40 -6.91 -5.65 -8.95
CA ILE A 40 -7.36 -4.46 -8.23
C ILE A 40 -8.45 -3.74 -9.03
N ILE A 41 -8.26 -3.62 -10.34
CA ILE A 41 -9.24 -2.99 -11.23
C ILE A 41 -10.55 -3.78 -11.23
N SER A 42 -10.44 -5.10 -11.40
CA SER A 42 -11.59 -5.99 -11.35
C SER A 42 -12.29 -5.97 -10.00
N ALA A 43 -11.55 -5.89 -8.88
CA ALA A 43 -12.15 -5.79 -7.55
C ALA A 43 -12.99 -4.51 -7.42
N VAL A 44 -12.47 -3.39 -7.92
CA VAL A 44 -13.17 -2.11 -7.93
C VAL A 44 -14.41 -2.15 -8.82
N LEU A 45 -14.28 -2.70 -10.03
CA LEU A 45 -15.38 -2.83 -10.98
C LEU A 45 -16.46 -3.80 -10.49
N LEU A 46 -16.10 -4.86 -9.76
CA LEU A 46 -17.06 -5.77 -9.15
C LEU A 46 -17.78 -5.11 -7.97
N THR A 47 -17.05 -4.38 -7.11
CA THR A 47 -17.59 -3.87 -5.84
C THR A 47 -18.22 -2.48 -5.91
N LYS A 48 -18.16 -1.78 -7.05
CA LYS A 48 -18.91 -0.51 -7.25
C LYS A 48 -20.43 -0.72 -7.11
N ILE A 49 -21.13 0.34 -6.72
CA ILE A 49 -22.60 0.33 -6.53
C ILE A 49 -23.35 -0.06 -7.81
N ASP A 50 -22.87 0.37 -8.97
CA ASP A 50 -23.53 0.17 -10.26
C ASP A 50 -23.42 -1.26 -10.82
N THR A 51 -22.77 -2.19 -10.10
CA THR A 51 -22.59 -3.56 -10.57
C THR A 51 -23.70 -4.46 -10.06
N PHE A 52 -24.61 -4.79 -10.99
CA PHE A 52 -25.66 -5.78 -10.81
C PHE A 52 -25.37 -7.01 -11.65
N LEU A 53 -25.64 -8.18 -11.07
CA LEU A 53 -25.40 -9.49 -11.65
C LEU A 53 -26.73 -10.25 -11.71
N THR A 54 -26.94 -10.94 -12.83
CA THR A 54 -28.01 -11.92 -12.98
C THR A 54 -27.75 -13.13 -12.11
N ARG A 55 -28.77 -13.98 -11.95
CA ARG A 55 -28.64 -15.23 -11.18
C ARG A 55 -27.52 -16.10 -11.74
N GLU A 56 -27.45 -16.23 -13.06
CA GLU A 56 -26.51 -17.08 -13.77
C GLU A 56 -25.07 -16.58 -13.56
N GLU A 57 -24.83 -15.28 -13.73
CA GLU A 57 -23.52 -14.66 -13.53
C GLU A 57 -23.05 -14.79 -12.08
N TYR A 58 -23.95 -14.55 -11.11
CA TYR A 58 -23.63 -14.68 -9.68
C TYR A 58 -23.18 -16.11 -9.34
N HIS A 59 -23.95 -17.13 -9.74
CA HIS A 59 -23.61 -18.53 -9.45
C HIS A 59 -22.33 -18.96 -10.20
N GLN A 60 -22.14 -18.50 -11.44
CA GLN A 60 -20.94 -18.80 -12.23
C GLN A 60 -19.67 -18.23 -11.58
N LEU A 61 -19.72 -16.98 -11.09
CA LEU A 61 -18.60 -16.34 -10.41
C LEU A 61 -18.28 -17.05 -9.09
N LEU A 62 -19.28 -17.39 -8.28
CA LEU A 62 -19.08 -18.12 -7.04
C LEU A 62 -18.44 -19.48 -7.28
N TYR A 63 -19.02 -20.27 -8.18
CA TYR A 63 -18.49 -21.59 -8.52
C TYR A 63 -17.05 -21.49 -9.01
N SER A 64 -16.77 -20.64 -10.00
CA SER A 64 -15.42 -20.49 -10.56
C SER A 64 -14.38 -20.04 -9.53
N SER A 65 -14.78 -19.22 -8.55
CA SER A 65 -13.89 -18.74 -7.50
C SER A 65 -13.58 -19.80 -6.42
N CYS A 66 -14.56 -20.64 -6.06
CA CYS A 66 -14.49 -21.55 -4.91
C CYS A 66 -14.12 -23.01 -5.25
N VAL A 67 -14.21 -23.44 -6.53
CA VAL A 67 -13.97 -24.84 -6.97
C VAL A 67 -12.65 -25.46 -6.50
N SER A 68 -11.62 -24.66 -6.18
CA SER A 68 -10.28 -25.17 -5.84
C SER A 68 -9.89 -25.04 -4.36
N ALA A 69 -10.78 -24.56 -3.47
CA ALA A 69 -10.42 -24.36 -2.06
C ALA A 69 -10.12 -25.68 -1.31
N ASN A 70 -10.62 -26.82 -1.79
CA ASN A 70 -10.62 -28.09 -1.03
C ASN A 70 -9.73 -29.21 -1.61
N ALA A 71 -8.69 -28.90 -2.39
CA ALA A 71 -7.69 -29.90 -2.80
C ALA A 71 -6.73 -30.35 -1.66
N GLN A 72 -7.15 -30.20 -0.40
CA GLN A 72 -6.46 -30.72 0.79
C GLN A 72 -7.39 -31.58 1.69
N SER A 73 -8.45 -32.18 1.14
CA SER A 73 -8.82 -33.48 1.71
C SER A 73 -7.72 -34.44 1.31
N SER A 74 -7.01 -34.96 2.30
CA SER A 74 -6.09 -36.08 2.15
C SER A 74 -6.69 -37.09 1.18
N PHE A 75 -5.91 -37.52 0.19
CA PHE A 75 -6.18 -38.75 -0.55
C PHE A 75 -6.09 -39.92 0.44
N GLN A 76 -7.13 -40.08 1.25
CA GLN A 76 -7.42 -41.26 2.03
C GLN A 76 -8.61 -41.96 1.37
N GLY A 77 -8.51 -42.09 0.05
CA GLY A 77 -9.31 -43.06 -0.67
C GLY A 77 -8.75 -44.43 -0.37
N ASN A 78 -9.48 -45.22 0.43
CA ASN A 78 -9.33 -46.67 0.38
C ASN A 78 -9.37 -47.07 -1.10
N SER A 79 -8.32 -47.76 -1.57
CA SER A 79 -8.19 -48.25 -2.93
C SER A 79 -9.45 -49.03 -3.33
N GLY A 80 -10.30 -48.46 -4.20
CA GLY A 80 -11.41 -49.19 -4.79
C GLY A 80 -12.71 -48.43 -5.09
N LYS A 81 -12.93 -47.20 -4.61
CA LYS A 81 -14.15 -46.44 -4.97
C LYS A 81 -13.88 -45.37 -6.03
N LYS A 82 -14.31 -45.65 -7.28
CA LYS A 82 -14.26 -44.75 -8.45
C LYS A 82 -15.28 -43.59 -8.42
N ILE A 83 -15.98 -43.39 -7.30
CA ILE A 83 -16.97 -42.33 -7.14
C ILE A 83 -16.67 -41.63 -5.82
N SER A 84 -16.12 -40.42 -5.91
CA SER A 84 -16.08 -39.47 -4.80
C SER A 84 -17.49 -38.95 -4.58
N ALA A 85 -18.15 -39.36 -3.50
CA ALA A 85 -19.34 -38.67 -3.04
C ALA A 85 -18.91 -37.28 -2.57
N ILE A 86 -19.44 -36.24 -3.20
CA ILE A 86 -19.33 -34.86 -2.71
C ILE A 86 -19.93 -34.86 -1.31
N ILE A 87 -19.11 -34.59 -0.29
CA ILE A 87 -19.57 -34.51 1.08
C ILE A 87 -20.45 -33.25 1.15
N SER A 88 -21.63 -33.36 1.75
CA SER A 88 -22.62 -32.28 1.90
C SER A 88 -22.09 -31.01 2.60
N GLU A 89 -20.86 -31.03 3.11
CA GLU A 89 -20.16 -29.88 3.70
C GLU A 89 -19.58 -28.91 2.66
N ASP A 90 -19.60 -29.27 1.37
CA ASP A 90 -19.02 -28.50 0.27
C ASP A 90 -20.02 -27.58 -0.46
N GLU A 91 -21.29 -27.57 -0.05
CA GLU A 91 -22.29 -26.69 -0.69
C GLU A 91 -22.06 -25.22 -0.32
N ILE A 92 -21.87 -24.38 -1.34
CA ILE A 92 -21.83 -22.92 -1.20
C ILE A 92 -23.25 -22.45 -0.98
N GLU A 93 -23.55 -21.88 0.19
CA GLU A 93 -24.85 -21.29 0.49
C GLU A 93 -24.97 -19.93 -0.22
N PRO A 94 -25.83 -19.80 -1.25
CA PRO A 94 -26.01 -18.53 -1.94
C PRO A 94 -26.85 -17.58 -1.08
N ILE A 95 -26.57 -16.29 -1.20
CA ILE A 95 -27.31 -15.23 -0.53
C ILE A 95 -28.53 -14.86 -1.38
N LEU A 96 -29.59 -14.37 -0.73
CA LEU A 96 -30.78 -13.85 -1.40
C LEU A 96 -30.45 -12.62 -2.28
N PRO A 97 -31.17 -12.39 -3.39
CA PRO A 97 -30.94 -11.24 -4.25
C PRO A 97 -31.22 -9.93 -3.53
N ALA A 98 -30.44 -8.89 -3.83
CA ALA A 98 -30.66 -7.55 -3.30
C ALA A 98 -31.93 -6.91 -3.88
N ILE A 99 -32.22 -7.17 -5.15
CA ILE A 99 -33.42 -6.68 -5.85
C ILE A 99 -34.27 -7.88 -6.24
N TRP A 100 -35.54 -7.90 -5.83
CA TRP A 100 -36.47 -9.00 -6.13
C TRP A 100 -37.35 -8.76 -7.36
N LYS A 101 -37.70 -7.49 -7.62
CA LYS A 101 -38.54 -7.07 -8.76
C LYS A 101 -37.89 -5.87 -9.45
N PRO A 102 -37.96 -5.74 -10.79
CA PRO A 102 -38.69 -6.59 -11.73
C PRO A 102 -38.00 -7.93 -12.04
N VAL A 103 -36.68 -8.02 -11.85
CA VAL A 103 -35.87 -9.23 -12.06
C VAL A 103 -35.00 -9.44 -10.82
N PRO A 104 -34.78 -10.69 -10.37
CA PRO A 104 -33.86 -10.95 -9.27
C PRO A 104 -32.43 -10.59 -9.66
N LEU A 105 -31.84 -9.61 -8.97
CA LEU A 105 -30.46 -9.15 -9.21
C LEU A 105 -29.65 -9.17 -7.91
N TRP A 106 -28.39 -9.56 -8.06
CA TRP A 106 -27.38 -9.55 -7.00
C TRP A 106 -26.41 -8.40 -7.22
N THR A 107 -25.84 -7.86 -6.15
CA THR A 107 -24.74 -6.90 -6.26
C THR A 107 -23.40 -7.60 -6.26
N GLY A 108 -22.36 -7.00 -6.84
CA GLY A 108 -21.02 -7.57 -6.74
C GLY A 108 -20.47 -7.64 -5.31
N LYS A 109 -20.96 -6.77 -4.40
CA LYS A 109 -20.66 -6.86 -2.95
C LYS A 109 -21.23 -8.13 -2.30
N GLN A 110 -22.38 -8.63 -2.77
CA GLN A 110 -22.94 -9.90 -2.30
C GLN A 110 -22.10 -11.11 -2.72
N VAL A 111 -21.41 -11.05 -3.86
CA VAL A 111 -20.46 -12.10 -4.27
C VAL A 111 -19.32 -12.22 -3.25
N ILE A 112 -18.73 -11.08 -2.87
CA ILE A 112 -17.67 -11.04 -1.84
C ILE A 112 -18.19 -11.56 -0.51
N THR A 113 -19.39 -11.14 -0.09
CA THR A 113 -20.01 -11.61 1.16
C THR A 113 -20.18 -13.13 1.17
N SER A 114 -20.66 -13.71 0.07
CA SER A 114 -20.84 -15.16 -0.06
C SER A 114 -19.52 -15.92 0.07
N ILE A 115 -18.45 -15.38 -0.55
CA ILE A 115 -17.10 -15.94 -0.46
C ILE A 115 -16.56 -15.86 0.98
N LEU A 116 -16.75 -14.72 1.66
CA LEU A 116 -16.31 -14.55 3.05
C LEU A 116 -17.05 -15.52 3.98
N CYS A 117 -18.37 -15.67 3.83
CA CYS A 117 -19.16 -16.64 4.57
C CYS A 117 -18.70 -18.08 4.32
N HIS A 118 -18.36 -18.44 3.08
CA HIS A 118 -17.87 -19.77 2.74
C HIS A 118 -16.49 -20.06 3.35
N ILE A 119 -15.54 -19.11 3.25
CA ILE A 119 -14.17 -19.29 3.77
C ILE A 119 -14.15 -19.33 5.31
N THR A 120 -15.06 -18.59 5.96
CA THR A 120 -15.16 -18.54 7.42
C THR A 120 -16.22 -19.50 7.98
N ARG A 121 -16.73 -20.44 7.17
CA ARG A 121 -17.75 -21.40 7.58
C ARG A 121 -17.31 -22.17 8.82
N GLY A 122 -18.21 -22.27 9.80
CA GLY A 122 -17.94 -22.93 11.09
C GLY A 122 -17.14 -22.10 12.10
N ARG A 123 -16.79 -20.84 11.78
CA ARG A 123 -16.13 -19.89 12.69
C ARG A 123 -17.01 -18.66 12.90
N GLN A 124 -16.73 -17.88 13.94
CA GLN A 124 -17.45 -16.61 14.16
C GLN A 124 -17.17 -15.61 13.02
N PRO A 125 -18.17 -14.82 12.58
CA PRO A 125 -18.00 -13.83 11.53
C PRO A 125 -17.27 -12.59 12.03
N PHE A 126 -16.58 -11.86 11.15
CA PHE A 126 -15.77 -10.70 11.52
C PHE A 126 -16.38 -9.38 11.03
N THR A 127 -15.94 -8.29 11.66
CA THR A 127 -16.29 -6.91 11.33
C THR A 127 -15.02 -6.09 11.13
N VAL A 128 -14.92 -5.35 10.04
CA VAL A 128 -13.79 -4.47 9.74
C VAL A 128 -14.28 -3.18 9.09
N GLU A 129 -13.71 -2.06 9.54
CA GLU A 129 -13.90 -0.75 8.92
C GLU A 129 -12.54 -0.19 8.50
N ASN A 130 -12.36 0.02 7.19
CA ASN A 130 -11.10 0.47 6.61
C ASN A 130 -11.32 1.64 5.64
N CYS A 131 -10.34 2.53 5.54
CA CYS A 131 -10.34 3.57 4.51
C CYS A 131 -9.79 3.04 3.18
N GLY A 132 -10.45 3.39 2.07
CA GLY A 132 -9.91 3.18 0.72
C GLY A 132 -8.90 4.26 0.30
N LYS A 133 -8.22 4.03 -0.83
CA LYS A 133 -7.32 4.96 -1.53
C LYS A 133 -8.05 6.00 -2.37
N ILE A 134 -9.27 5.69 -2.83
CA ILE A 134 -10.03 6.59 -3.71
C ILE A 134 -10.36 7.88 -2.92
N LYS A 135 -9.93 9.03 -3.46
CA LYS A 135 -10.18 10.33 -2.83
C LYS A 135 -11.66 10.70 -2.91
N PRO A 136 -12.23 11.37 -1.89
CA PRO A 136 -13.65 11.78 -1.87
C PRO A 136 -14.08 12.57 -3.12
N ASN A 137 -13.20 13.43 -3.64
CA ASN A 137 -13.47 14.26 -4.81
C ASN A 137 -13.79 13.45 -6.07
N TYR A 138 -13.37 12.19 -6.15
CA TYR A 138 -13.67 11.29 -7.28
C TYR A 138 -15.00 10.56 -7.10
N LEU A 139 -15.48 10.41 -5.85
CA LEU A 139 -16.71 9.69 -5.52
C LEU A 139 -17.97 10.58 -5.57
N GLY A 140 -17.80 11.90 -5.63
CA GLY A 140 -18.90 12.85 -5.74
C GLY A 140 -19.85 12.75 -4.54
N SER A 141 -21.12 12.46 -4.80
CA SER A 141 -22.16 12.26 -3.76
C SER A 141 -22.00 10.97 -2.97
N ASN A 142 -21.25 9.98 -3.48
CA ASN A 142 -21.12 8.67 -2.87
C ASN A 142 -19.94 8.61 -1.89
N VAL A 143 -19.87 9.57 -0.97
CA VAL A 143 -18.76 9.71 0.00
C VAL A 143 -18.65 8.47 0.90
N GLU A 144 -19.76 7.78 1.14
CA GLU A 144 -19.82 6.55 1.95
C GLU A 144 -19.02 5.39 1.33
N GLU A 145 -18.82 5.36 0.01
CA GLU A 145 -18.00 4.34 -0.66
C GLU A 145 -16.50 4.51 -0.42
N LYS A 146 -16.08 5.60 0.25
CA LYS A 146 -14.69 5.82 0.65
C LYS A 146 -14.25 4.79 1.70
N ASN A 147 -15.13 4.48 2.64
CA ASN A 147 -14.82 3.56 3.72
C ASN A 147 -15.40 2.19 3.37
N LEU A 148 -14.57 1.16 3.45
CA LEU A 148 -14.99 -0.23 3.39
C LEU A 148 -15.52 -0.62 4.76
N LEU A 149 -16.79 -1.03 4.82
CA LEU A 149 -17.39 -1.62 6.01
C LEU A 149 -17.85 -3.03 5.72
N ILE A 150 -17.22 -4.00 6.38
CA ILE A 150 -17.70 -5.37 6.46
C ILE A 150 -18.23 -5.58 7.86
N ARG A 151 -19.49 -5.99 8.00
CA ARG A 151 -20.13 -6.26 9.29
C ARG A 151 -20.61 -7.69 9.31
N LYS A 152 -20.08 -8.48 10.24
CA LYS A 152 -20.41 -9.92 10.35
C LYS A 152 -20.31 -10.64 8.99
N ASN A 153 -19.18 -10.50 8.31
CA ASN A 153 -18.89 -11.00 6.96
C ASN A 153 -19.66 -10.36 5.79
N GLU A 154 -20.64 -9.48 6.05
CA GLU A 154 -21.38 -8.77 5.01
C GLU A 154 -20.67 -7.49 4.58
N LEU A 155 -20.33 -7.38 3.29
CA LEU A 155 -19.80 -6.15 2.71
C LEU A 155 -20.93 -5.16 2.46
N ILE A 156 -21.12 -4.22 3.39
CA ILE A 156 -22.24 -3.26 3.37
C ILE A 156 -21.97 -2.12 2.39
N HIS A 157 -20.87 -1.40 2.56
CA HIS A 157 -20.50 -0.27 1.69
C HIS A 157 -18.99 -0.20 1.48
N GLY A 158 -18.59 0.50 0.43
CA GLY A 158 -17.20 0.70 0.06
C GLY A 158 -16.68 -0.25 -1.00
N VAL A 159 -15.59 0.16 -1.63
CA VAL A 159 -14.96 -0.53 -2.76
C VAL A 159 -13.70 -1.24 -2.30
N ILE A 160 -13.46 -2.44 -2.83
CA ILE A 160 -12.20 -3.17 -2.62
C ILE A 160 -11.16 -2.63 -3.59
N ASP A 161 -10.27 -1.77 -3.09
CA ASP A 161 -9.11 -1.26 -3.81
C ASP A 161 -7.79 -1.80 -3.24
N LYS A 162 -6.64 -1.28 -3.69
CA LYS A 162 -5.33 -1.75 -3.24
C LYS A 162 -5.14 -1.63 -1.72
N ALA A 163 -5.80 -0.69 -1.02
CA ALA A 163 -5.66 -0.57 0.43
C ALA A 163 -6.11 -1.85 1.16
N GLN A 164 -7.08 -2.58 0.60
CA GLN A 164 -7.62 -3.80 1.20
C GLN A 164 -6.66 -5.00 1.12
N PHE A 165 -5.58 -4.88 0.34
CA PHE A 165 -4.49 -5.85 0.25
C PHE A 165 -3.21 -5.35 0.95
N GLU A 166 -3.20 -4.12 1.47
CA GLU A 166 -2.08 -3.51 2.20
C GLU A 166 -2.23 -3.70 3.73
N MET A 167 -1.38 -3.04 4.52
CA MET A 167 -1.41 -3.12 5.98
C MET A 167 -2.77 -2.70 6.53
N TYR A 168 -3.31 -3.45 7.50
CA TYR A 168 -4.66 -3.32 8.04
C TYR A 168 -5.82 -3.52 7.04
N GLY A 169 -5.54 -3.85 5.77
CA GLY A 169 -6.55 -4.19 4.79
C GLY A 169 -7.30 -5.49 5.10
N LEU A 170 -8.38 -5.75 4.36
CA LEU A 170 -9.22 -6.94 4.47
C LEU A 170 -8.42 -8.25 4.60
N VAL A 171 -7.47 -8.50 3.70
CA VAL A 171 -6.74 -9.79 3.68
C VAL A 171 -5.83 -9.91 4.92
N HIS A 172 -5.21 -8.81 5.35
CA HIS A 172 -4.37 -8.80 6.54
C HIS A 172 -5.20 -8.98 7.81
N THR A 173 -6.41 -8.42 7.87
CA THR A 173 -7.37 -8.70 8.96
C THR A 173 -7.75 -10.18 9.00
N VAL A 174 -8.01 -10.80 7.84
CA VAL A 174 -8.31 -12.25 7.78
C VAL A 174 -7.11 -13.09 8.21
N GLN A 175 -5.88 -12.70 7.87
CA GLN A 175 -4.67 -13.36 8.34
C GLN A 175 -4.56 -13.28 9.87
N GLU A 176 -4.82 -12.11 10.46
CA GLU A 176 -4.78 -11.92 11.90
C GLU A 176 -5.91 -12.70 12.61
N LEU A 177 -7.13 -12.71 12.08
CA LEU A 177 -8.28 -13.34 12.76
C LEU A 177 -8.34 -14.86 12.54
N TYR A 178 -8.00 -15.35 11.36
CA TYR A 178 -8.22 -16.74 10.96
C TYR A 178 -6.94 -17.50 10.57
N GLY A 179 -5.78 -16.83 10.59
CA GLY A 179 -4.47 -17.41 10.30
C GLY A 179 -4.02 -17.28 8.85
N SER A 180 -2.73 -17.51 8.63
CA SER A 180 -2.02 -17.29 7.36
C SER A 180 -2.53 -18.17 6.21
N ASN A 181 -2.89 -19.43 6.51
CA ASN A 181 -3.48 -20.35 5.52
C ASN A 181 -4.82 -19.83 4.97
N THR A 182 -5.71 -19.36 5.84
CA THR A 182 -7.03 -18.83 5.45
C THR A 182 -6.88 -17.60 4.55
N ALA A 183 -5.95 -16.70 4.88
CA ALA A 183 -5.65 -15.54 4.05
C ALA A 183 -5.07 -15.93 2.68
N GLY A 184 -4.24 -16.98 2.64
CA GLY A 184 -3.72 -17.54 1.40
C GLY A 184 -4.80 -18.14 0.49
N VAL A 185 -5.76 -18.85 1.07
CA VAL A 185 -6.93 -19.38 0.35
C VAL A 185 -7.78 -18.22 -0.16
N LEU A 186 -8.04 -17.21 0.66
CA LEU A 186 -8.78 -16.01 0.27
C LEU A 186 -8.14 -15.29 -0.92
N LEU A 187 -6.81 -15.09 -0.90
CA LEU A 187 -6.08 -14.50 -2.03
C LEU A 187 -6.24 -15.32 -3.31
N SER A 188 -6.21 -16.65 -3.19
CA SER A 188 -6.37 -17.55 -4.33
C SER A 188 -7.79 -17.51 -4.90
N VAL A 189 -8.81 -17.46 -4.04
CA VAL A 189 -10.22 -17.32 -4.42
C VAL A 189 -10.45 -15.98 -5.11
N PHE A 190 -9.97 -14.89 -4.52
CA PHE A 190 -10.06 -13.55 -5.12
C PHE A 190 -9.33 -13.44 -6.45
N SER A 191 -8.13 -14.02 -6.58
CA SER A 191 -7.40 -14.05 -7.85
C SER A 191 -8.24 -14.69 -8.97
N ARG A 192 -8.87 -15.85 -8.70
CA ARG A 192 -9.75 -16.51 -9.67
C ARG A 192 -11.02 -15.71 -9.96
N LEU A 193 -11.69 -15.22 -8.91
CA LEU A 193 -12.90 -14.42 -9.03
C LEU A 193 -12.67 -13.22 -9.95
N PHE A 194 -11.64 -12.44 -9.66
CA PHE A 194 -11.34 -11.22 -10.41
C PHE A 194 -10.85 -11.53 -11.82
N THR A 195 -10.14 -12.64 -12.03
CA THR A 195 -9.74 -13.06 -13.38
C THR A 195 -10.97 -13.40 -14.23
N VAL A 196 -11.91 -14.20 -13.70
CA VAL A 196 -13.13 -14.59 -14.44
C VAL A 196 -14.05 -13.40 -14.66
N PHE A 197 -14.22 -12.54 -13.66
CA PHE A 197 -15.02 -11.32 -13.81
C PHE A 197 -14.46 -10.40 -14.89
N LEU A 198 -13.13 -10.25 -14.94
CA LEU A 198 -12.48 -9.44 -15.97
C LEU A 198 -12.60 -10.06 -17.36
N GLN A 199 -12.59 -11.40 -17.48
CA GLN A 199 -12.86 -12.08 -18.76
C GLN A 199 -14.29 -11.83 -19.26
N MET A 200 -15.27 -11.68 -18.37
CA MET A 200 -16.66 -11.38 -18.72
C MET A 200 -16.86 -9.91 -19.13
N HIS A 201 -16.27 -8.96 -18.39
CA HIS A 201 -16.50 -7.53 -18.61
C HIS A 201 -15.51 -6.87 -19.56
N GLY A 202 -14.26 -7.33 -19.60
CA GLY A 202 -13.14 -6.66 -20.24
C GLY A 202 -12.70 -5.37 -19.53
N PHE A 203 -11.47 -4.94 -19.81
CA PHE A 203 -10.94 -3.65 -19.40
C PHE A 203 -9.96 -3.13 -20.44
N THR A 204 -10.03 -1.84 -20.78
CA THR A 204 -9.16 -1.24 -21.80
C THR A 204 -8.87 0.21 -21.46
N CYS A 205 -7.72 0.72 -21.89
CA CYS A 205 -7.32 2.11 -21.74
C CYS A 205 -7.01 2.69 -23.12
N GLY A 206 -7.74 3.73 -23.51
CA GLY A 206 -7.62 4.38 -24.82
C GLY A 206 -6.98 5.76 -24.76
N VAL A 207 -6.77 6.37 -25.93
CA VAL A 207 -6.33 7.78 -26.03
C VAL A 207 -7.40 8.75 -25.51
N ASP A 208 -8.66 8.37 -25.64
CA ASP A 208 -9.82 9.12 -25.15
C ASP A 208 -9.86 9.28 -23.63
N ASP A 209 -9.23 8.37 -22.88
CA ASP A 209 -9.02 8.49 -21.43
C ASP A 209 -7.99 9.58 -21.06
N LEU A 210 -7.15 10.00 -22.01
CA LEU A 210 -6.12 11.02 -21.83
C LEU A 210 -6.62 12.43 -22.17
N LEU A 211 -7.73 12.53 -22.91
CA LEU A 211 -8.21 13.79 -23.46
C LEU A 211 -8.80 14.71 -22.38
N ILE A 212 -8.57 16.01 -22.58
CA ILE A 212 -8.98 17.09 -21.68
C ILE A 212 -10.03 17.95 -22.39
N ILE A 213 -11.01 18.43 -21.63
CA ILE A 213 -12.05 19.33 -22.14
C ILE A 213 -11.38 20.65 -22.60
N PRO A 214 -11.70 21.17 -23.80
CA PRO A 214 -11.08 22.38 -24.34
C PRO A 214 -11.13 23.62 -23.41
N LYS A 215 -12.20 23.76 -22.63
CA LYS A 215 -12.35 24.83 -21.63
C LYS A 215 -11.29 24.73 -20.52
N SER A 216 -11.03 23.51 -20.05
CA SER A 216 -10.04 23.22 -19.02
C SER A 216 -8.61 23.33 -19.56
N ASP A 217 -8.38 22.94 -20.81
CA ASP A 217 -7.07 23.11 -21.46
C ASP A 217 -6.73 24.60 -21.66
N LYS A 218 -7.70 25.44 -22.07
CA LYS A 218 -7.51 26.91 -22.13
C LYS A 218 -7.16 27.50 -20.76
N LYS A 219 -7.78 27.01 -19.68
CA LYS A 219 -7.44 27.44 -18.31
C LYS A 219 -6.02 27.00 -17.92
N ARG A 220 -5.66 25.75 -18.20
CA ARG A 220 -4.31 25.21 -18.02
C ARG A 220 -3.28 26.11 -18.71
N SER A 221 -3.45 26.39 -20.01
CA SER A 221 -2.52 27.26 -20.76
C SER A 221 -2.43 28.68 -20.19
N ARG A 222 -3.54 29.25 -19.69
CA ARG A 222 -3.53 30.58 -19.03
C ARG A 222 -2.73 30.57 -17.73
N ARG A 223 -2.85 29.52 -16.92
CA ARG A 223 -2.08 29.35 -15.69
C ARG A 223 -0.60 29.14 -15.97
N LEU A 224 -0.26 28.30 -16.95
CA LEU A 224 1.14 28.05 -17.31
C LEU A 224 1.87 29.30 -17.81
N LYS A 225 1.18 30.25 -18.46
CA LYS A 225 1.77 31.55 -18.81
C LYS A 225 2.23 32.37 -17.60
N GLN A 226 1.74 32.08 -16.40
CA GLN A 226 2.19 32.72 -15.16
C GLN A 226 3.56 32.21 -14.71
N SER A 227 4.07 31.10 -15.26
CA SER A 227 5.38 30.54 -14.89
C SER A 227 6.52 31.52 -15.13
N GLU A 228 6.48 32.28 -16.22
CA GLU A 228 7.53 33.26 -16.54
C GLU A 228 7.57 34.42 -15.55
N LYS A 229 6.40 34.90 -15.09
CA LYS A 229 6.34 35.93 -14.05
C LYS A 229 6.88 35.41 -12.72
N ILE A 230 6.46 34.21 -12.31
CA ILE A 230 6.98 33.55 -11.10
C ILE A 230 8.50 33.37 -11.18
N SER A 231 9.01 33.07 -12.38
CA SER A 231 10.43 32.97 -12.67
C SER A 231 11.15 34.30 -12.42
N GLU A 232 10.64 35.40 -12.98
CA GLU A 232 11.18 36.75 -12.81
C GLU A 232 11.15 37.18 -11.33
N ASP A 233 10.03 36.96 -10.65
CA ASP A 233 9.84 37.30 -9.23
C ASP A 233 10.81 36.53 -8.33
N ALA A 234 11.04 35.25 -8.61
CA ALA A 234 11.98 34.43 -7.85
C ALA A 234 13.44 34.88 -8.06
N HIS A 235 13.83 35.32 -9.26
CA HIS A 235 15.15 35.88 -9.51
C HIS A 235 15.33 37.26 -8.85
N ALA A 236 14.31 38.12 -8.87
CA ALA A 236 14.31 39.42 -8.18
C ALA A 236 14.44 39.24 -6.65
N ASN A 237 13.65 38.33 -6.08
CA ASN A 237 13.69 37.98 -4.66
C ASN A 237 15.05 37.40 -4.24
N PHE A 238 15.70 36.62 -5.12
CA PHE A 238 17.05 36.11 -4.86
C PHE A 238 18.10 37.23 -4.79
N LEU A 239 17.98 38.26 -5.64
CA LEU A 239 18.86 39.42 -5.67
C LEU A 239 18.49 40.50 -4.62
N GLY A 240 17.37 40.34 -3.92
CA GLY A 240 16.89 41.32 -2.92
C GLY A 240 16.39 42.63 -3.54
N THR A 241 16.08 42.65 -4.84
CA THR A 241 15.54 43.81 -5.56
C THR A 241 14.01 43.78 -5.53
N LYS A 242 13.38 44.95 -5.27
CA LYS A 242 11.91 45.07 -5.20
C LYS A 242 11.27 44.84 -6.58
N GLU A 243 10.07 44.23 -6.53
CA GLU A 243 9.24 43.89 -7.69
C GLU A 243 9.00 45.08 -8.63
N GLY A 244 9.23 44.87 -9.93
CA GLY A 244 8.85 45.78 -11.00
C GLY A 244 9.99 46.68 -11.48
N SER A 245 10.35 46.55 -12.76
CA SER A 245 11.19 47.44 -13.56
C SER A 245 12.72 47.40 -13.32
N GLN A 246 13.36 46.27 -13.62
CA GLN A 246 14.75 46.29 -14.05
C GLN A 246 14.87 45.76 -15.47
N ASP A 247 15.71 46.40 -16.28
CA ASP A 247 16.08 45.91 -17.60
C ASP A 247 16.53 44.44 -17.49
N PRO A 248 16.04 43.52 -18.33
CA PRO A 248 16.40 42.10 -18.26
C PRO A 248 17.92 41.89 -18.33
N ILE A 249 18.63 42.79 -19.00
CA ILE A 249 20.09 42.79 -19.10
C ILE A 249 20.77 43.09 -17.76
N LYS A 250 20.25 44.06 -16.98
CA LYS A 250 20.79 44.39 -15.65
C LYS A 250 20.60 43.24 -14.68
N LEU A 251 19.43 42.60 -14.73
CA LEU A 251 19.13 41.42 -13.93
C LEU A 251 20.11 40.29 -14.24
N GLN A 252 20.37 40.01 -15.52
CA GLN A 252 21.32 38.98 -15.96
C GLN A 252 22.76 39.27 -15.48
N MET A 253 23.21 40.53 -15.57
CA MET A 253 24.56 40.91 -15.13
C MET A 253 24.74 40.76 -13.62
N GLU A 254 23.77 41.17 -12.81
CA GLU A 254 23.83 41.01 -11.35
C GLU A 254 23.72 39.54 -10.95
N LEU A 255 22.91 38.76 -11.65
CA LEU A 255 22.82 37.31 -11.44
C LEU A 255 24.18 36.63 -11.70
N GLU A 256 24.84 36.98 -12.81
CA GLU A 256 26.18 36.47 -13.13
C GLU A 256 27.19 36.81 -12.03
N LYS A 257 27.21 38.05 -11.55
CA LYS A 257 28.13 38.49 -10.49
C LYS A 257 27.90 37.68 -9.21
N VAL A 258 26.65 37.54 -8.77
CA VAL A 258 26.31 36.84 -7.52
C VAL A 258 26.62 35.35 -7.63
N LEU A 259 26.22 34.70 -8.72
CA LEU A 259 26.45 33.27 -8.93
C LEU A 259 27.94 32.94 -9.06
N ARG A 260 28.73 33.77 -9.74
CA ARG A 260 30.18 33.56 -9.82
C ARG A 260 30.92 33.85 -8.52
N ARG A 261 30.46 34.84 -7.72
CA ARG A 261 31.10 35.18 -6.43
C ARG A 261 30.84 34.15 -5.34
N HIS A 262 29.62 33.64 -5.25
CA HIS A 262 29.19 32.76 -4.18
C HIS A 262 29.16 31.27 -4.57
N GLY A 263 29.45 30.96 -5.84
CA GLY A 263 29.59 29.60 -6.35
C GLY A 263 28.35 28.74 -6.17
N ASP A 264 28.56 27.46 -5.91
CA ASP A 264 27.51 26.43 -5.84
C ASP A 264 26.44 26.68 -4.78
N VAL A 265 26.78 27.35 -3.67
CA VAL A 265 25.82 27.65 -2.60
C VAL A 265 24.74 28.60 -3.10
N ALA A 266 25.12 29.61 -3.89
CA ALA A 266 24.19 30.56 -4.48
C ALA A 266 23.34 29.92 -5.59
N VAL A 267 23.94 29.06 -6.42
CA VAL A 267 23.21 28.29 -7.45
C VAL A 267 22.13 27.42 -6.79
N THR A 268 22.52 26.64 -5.78
CA THR A 268 21.60 25.72 -5.08
C THR A 268 20.47 26.47 -4.39
N ARG A 269 20.77 27.65 -3.82
CA ARG A 269 19.74 28.51 -3.22
C ARG A 269 18.75 29.03 -4.26
N LEU A 270 19.22 29.55 -5.38
CA LEU A 270 18.37 30.02 -6.47
C LEU A 270 17.50 28.88 -7.03
N ASP A 271 18.11 27.72 -7.27
CA ASP A 271 17.42 26.55 -7.79
C ASP A 271 16.30 26.08 -6.86
N ARG A 272 16.56 26.03 -5.55
CA ARG A 272 15.55 25.67 -4.54
C ARG A 272 14.39 26.67 -4.50
N MET A 273 14.68 27.97 -4.57
CA MET A 273 13.64 29.01 -4.63
C MET A 273 12.75 28.84 -5.86
N MET A 274 13.37 28.57 -7.02
CA MET A 274 12.67 28.34 -8.28
C MET A 274 11.83 27.06 -8.26
N SER A 275 12.40 25.93 -7.84
CA SER A 275 11.70 24.64 -7.74
C SER A 275 10.47 24.74 -6.83
N ASN A 276 10.59 25.41 -5.67
CA ASN A 276 9.46 25.61 -4.76
C ASN A 276 8.33 26.42 -5.40
N ALA A 277 8.66 27.58 -5.99
CA ALA A 277 7.68 28.48 -6.59
C ALA A 277 6.96 27.85 -7.78
N LEU A 278 7.70 27.12 -8.64
CA LEU A 278 7.15 26.41 -9.79
C LEU A 278 6.42 25.11 -9.39
N GLY A 279 6.81 24.48 -8.29
CA GLY A 279 6.13 23.33 -7.69
C GLY A 279 4.73 23.68 -7.19
N GLU A 280 4.57 24.87 -6.59
CA GLU A 280 3.25 25.38 -6.21
C GLU A 280 2.34 25.62 -7.43
N LEU A 281 2.88 26.22 -8.50
CA LEU A 281 2.13 26.42 -9.75
C LEU A 281 1.67 25.08 -10.32
N THR A 282 2.58 24.10 -10.36
CA THR A 282 2.29 22.74 -10.85
C THR A 282 1.15 22.09 -10.05
N SER A 283 1.18 22.21 -8.72
CA SER A 283 0.13 21.69 -7.84
C SER A 283 -1.21 22.38 -8.06
N LYS A 284 -1.22 23.71 -8.22
CA LYS A 284 -2.43 24.50 -8.53
C LYS A 284 -3.05 24.07 -9.86
N VAL A 285 -2.25 23.92 -10.91
CA VAL A 285 -2.71 23.45 -12.23
C VAL A 285 -3.28 22.04 -12.15
N THR A 286 -2.60 21.14 -11.42
CA THR A 286 -3.02 19.75 -11.26
C THR A 286 -4.37 19.63 -10.56
N ASN A 287 -4.57 20.36 -9.46
CA ASN A 287 -5.81 20.33 -8.68
C ASN A 287 -7.00 20.98 -9.41
N GLU A 288 -6.75 21.98 -10.27
CA GLU A 288 -7.81 22.59 -11.09
C GLU A 288 -8.22 21.67 -12.25
N LEU A 289 -7.29 20.87 -12.77
CA LEU A 289 -7.48 20.02 -13.94
C LEU A 289 -8.03 18.64 -13.60
N LEU A 290 -7.52 17.97 -12.57
CA LEU A 290 -7.91 16.61 -12.19
C LEU A 290 -8.73 16.64 -10.90
N PRO A 291 -9.93 16.02 -10.84
CA PRO A 291 -10.55 15.15 -11.86
C PRO A 291 -11.43 15.86 -12.91
N ASN A 292 -11.86 17.09 -12.66
CA ASN A 292 -13.01 17.70 -13.35
C ASN A 292 -12.74 18.15 -14.80
N GLY A 293 -11.49 18.21 -15.22
CA GLY A 293 -11.07 18.69 -16.54
C GLY A 293 -10.98 17.61 -17.61
N LEU A 294 -11.15 16.34 -17.25
CA LEU A 294 -11.06 15.20 -18.17
C LEU A 294 -12.29 15.09 -19.07
N SER A 295 -12.09 14.66 -20.32
CA SER A 295 -13.19 14.41 -21.26
C SER A 295 -14.06 13.24 -20.79
N LYS A 296 -13.44 12.19 -20.26
CA LYS A 296 -14.12 11.10 -19.56
C LYS A 296 -13.92 11.27 -18.06
N PRO A 297 -14.99 11.40 -17.26
CA PRO A 297 -14.88 11.45 -15.81
C PRO A 297 -14.66 10.06 -15.21
N PHE A 298 -14.17 10.04 -13.97
CA PHE A 298 -14.22 8.84 -13.13
C PHE A 298 -15.69 8.46 -12.85
N PRO A 299 -16.06 7.17 -12.78
CA PRO A 299 -15.22 5.96 -12.88
C PRO A 299 -15.02 5.41 -14.30
N LYS A 300 -15.59 6.04 -15.34
CA LYS A 300 -15.52 5.55 -16.73
C LYS A 300 -14.12 5.67 -17.34
N ASN A 301 -13.33 6.65 -16.87
CA ASN A 301 -11.95 6.84 -17.31
C ASN A 301 -11.04 5.76 -16.73
N CYS A 302 -10.50 4.92 -17.60
CA CYS A 302 -9.72 3.75 -17.19
C CYS A 302 -8.33 4.11 -16.67
N LEU A 303 -7.69 5.16 -17.21
CA LEU A 303 -6.42 5.67 -16.67
C LEU A 303 -6.59 6.26 -15.27
N SER A 304 -7.67 7.02 -15.07
CA SER A 304 -8.02 7.51 -13.74
C SER A 304 -8.31 6.37 -12.79
N LEU A 305 -9.04 5.33 -13.21
CA LEU A 305 -9.35 4.17 -12.39
C LEU A 305 -8.08 3.44 -11.93
N MET A 306 -7.13 3.17 -12.84
CA MET A 306 -5.87 2.50 -12.51
C MET A 306 -5.04 3.25 -11.48
N THR A 307 -4.95 4.57 -11.65
CA THR A 307 -4.06 5.41 -10.86
C THR A 307 -4.66 5.81 -9.50
N THR A 308 -5.98 5.98 -9.39
CA THR A 308 -6.64 6.31 -8.11
C THR A 308 -6.80 5.09 -7.20
N THR A 309 -7.06 3.92 -7.77
CA THR A 309 -7.24 2.65 -7.02
C THR A 309 -5.92 2.01 -6.62
N GLY A 310 -4.80 2.48 -7.20
CA GLY A 310 -3.46 1.97 -6.95
C GLY A 310 -3.09 0.71 -7.74
N ALA A 311 -3.90 0.31 -8.72
CA ALA A 311 -3.62 -0.83 -9.58
C ALA A 311 -2.30 -0.68 -10.34
N LYS A 312 -2.12 0.45 -11.04
CA LYS A 312 -0.87 0.79 -11.73
C LYS A 312 -0.75 2.29 -11.98
N GLY A 313 0.48 2.79 -11.83
CA GLY A 313 0.79 4.21 -11.96
C GLY A 313 0.33 5.04 -10.76
N SER A 314 0.70 6.31 -10.77
CA SER A 314 0.35 7.28 -9.75
C SER A 314 -0.36 8.50 -10.35
N MET A 315 -0.91 9.36 -9.49
CA MET A 315 -1.43 10.67 -9.90
C MET A 315 -0.37 11.52 -10.59
N VAL A 316 0.92 11.36 -10.24
CA VAL A 316 2.02 12.07 -10.90
C VAL A 316 2.15 11.62 -12.35
N ASN A 317 2.10 10.32 -12.63
CA ASN A 317 2.14 9.80 -13.99
C ASN A 317 0.95 10.31 -14.82
N PHE A 318 -0.25 10.30 -14.24
CA PHE A 318 -1.44 10.80 -14.91
C PHE A 318 -1.31 12.30 -15.24
N ASN A 319 -0.77 13.06 -14.30
CA ASN A 319 -0.51 14.49 -14.47
C ASN A 319 0.54 14.75 -15.57
N GLN A 320 1.62 13.98 -15.63
CA GLN A 320 2.64 14.14 -16.68
C GLN A 320 2.11 13.82 -18.09
N ILE A 321 1.19 12.87 -18.20
CA ILE A 321 0.58 12.51 -19.48
C ILE A 321 -0.37 13.61 -19.95
N SER A 322 -1.28 14.05 -19.08
CA SER A 322 -2.43 14.86 -19.48
C SER A 322 -2.25 16.37 -19.19
N SER A 323 -1.46 16.73 -18.19
CA SER A 323 -1.30 18.12 -17.72
C SER A 323 0.03 18.74 -18.14
N LEU A 324 1.15 18.33 -17.52
CA LEU A 324 2.49 18.89 -17.72
C LEU A 324 3.54 18.01 -17.03
N LEU A 325 4.79 18.03 -17.52
CA LEU A 325 5.89 17.26 -16.91
C LEU A 325 6.40 17.89 -15.61
N GLY A 326 6.56 19.21 -15.59
CA GLY A 326 7.01 19.98 -14.44
C GLY A 326 8.52 20.22 -14.45
N GLN A 327 9.05 20.64 -13.29
CA GLN A 327 10.48 20.91 -13.12
C GLN A 327 11.28 19.60 -13.23
N GLN A 328 12.28 19.57 -14.13
CA GLN A 328 13.28 18.52 -14.15
C GLN A 328 14.38 18.85 -13.14
N GLU A 329 14.61 17.95 -12.20
CA GLU A 329 15.67 18.07 -11.19
C GLU A 329 16.75 17.03 -11.46
N LEU A 330 18.00 17.43 -11.24
CA LEU A 330 19.20 16.63 -11.43
C LEU A 330 20.04 16.72 -10.15
N GLU A 331 20.25 15.61 -9.45
CA GLU A 331 20.98 15.55 -8.17
C GLU A 331 20.46 16.56 -7.12
N GLY A 332 19.14 16.81 -7.13
CA GLY A 332 18.48 17.79 -6.25
C GLY A 332 18.70 19.26 -6.64
N LYS A 333 19.33 19.52 -7.79
CA LYS A 333 19.50 20.85 -8.40
C LYS A 333 18.66 20.96 -9.68
N ARG A 334 18.57 22.15 -10.27
CA ARG A 334 17.93 22.30 -11.60
C ARG A 334 18.94 21.93 -12.69
N VAL A 335 18.51 22.10 -13.94
CA VAL A 335 19.36 21.85 -15.11
C VAL A 335 20.70 22.60 -14.99
N PRO A 336 21.85 21.90 -15.17
CA PRO A 336 23.16 22.51 -15.03
C PRO A 336 23.40 23.57 -16.10
N ARG A 337 24.16 24.60 -15.73
CA ARG A 337 24.61 25.67 -16.63
C ARG A 337 26.05 25.42 -17.06
N MET A 338 26.34 25.67 -18.33
CA MET A 338 27.70 25.70 -18.87
C MET A 338 28.47 26.91 -18.31
N VAL A 339 29.81 26.93 -18.46
CA VAL A 339 30.66 28.07 -18.06
C VAL A 339 30.24 29.39 -18.71
N SER A 340 29.64 29.31 -19.90
CA SER A 340 29.05 30.44 -20.63
C SER A 340 27.74 30.98 -20.01
N GLY A 341 27.25 30.39 -18.92
CA GLY A 341 25.97 30.76 -18.26
C GLY A 341 24.73 30.19 -18.93
N LYS A 342 24.88 29.43 -20.03
CA LYS A 342 23.79 28.83 -20.81
C LYS A 342 23.46 27.42 -20.34
N THR A 343 22.18 27.06 -20.31
CA THR A 343 21.74 25.66 -20.08
C THR A 343 21.74 24.83 -21.37
N LEU A 344 21.36 25.44 -22.50
CA LEU A 344 21.52 24.88 -23.85
C LEU A 344 22.00 25.96 -24.83
N PRO A 345 22.61 25.56 -25.97
CA PRO A 345 23.06 26.50 -27.00
C PRO A 345 21.96 27.43 -27.54
N CYS A 346 20.71 26.97 -27.52
CA CYS A 346 19.54 27.72 -27.97
C CYS A 346 19.02 28.77 -26.98
N PHE A 347 19.48 28.75 -25.73
CA PHE A 347 19.10 29.75 -24.72
C PHE A 347 20.16 30.86 -24.61
N PRO A 348 19.76 32.10 -24.32
CA PRO A 348 20.70 33.18 -24.05
C PRO A 348 21.47 32.92 -22.74
N PRO A 349 22.68 33.49 -22.57
CA PRO A 349 23.41 33.44 -21.31
C PRO A 349 22.57 33.96 -20.16
N TRP A 350 22.59 33.26 -19.02
CA TRP A 350 21.90 33.69 -17.78
C TRP A 350 20.39 33.91 -17.96
N ASP A 351 19.75 33.16 -18.85
CA ASP A 351 18.31 33.24 -19.04
C ASP A 351 17.57 32.97 -17.71
N SER A 352 16.67 33.90 -17.36
CA SER A 352 15.81 33.87 -16.19
C SER A 352 14.48 33.18 -16.48
N SER A 353 14.23 32.75 -17.72
CA SER A 353 13.00 32.05 -18.10
C SER A 353 12.82 30.73 -17.35
N SER A 354 11.56 30.38 -17.09
CA SER A 354 11.24 29.14 -16.36
C SER A 354 11.71 27.91 -17.15
N ARG A 355 11.55 27.96 -18.48
CA ARG A 355 11.92 26.90 -19.42
C ARG A 355 13.42 26.67 -19.51
N ALA A 356 14.24 27.73 -19.52
CA ALA A 356 15.69 27.59 -19.65
C ALA A 356 16.29 26.79 -18.49
N GLY A 357 15.70 26.88 -17.29
CA GLY A 357 16.11 26.08 -16.14
C GLY A 357 15.35 24.76 -15.98
N GLY A 358 14.75 24.21 -17.05
CA GLY A 358 14.20 22.87 -17.06
C GLY A 358 12.76 22.71 -16.57
N TYR A 359 11.98 23.78 -16.49
CA TYR A 359 10.54 23.68 -16.23
C TYR A 359 9.78 23.34 -17.52
N ILE A 360 9.19 22.15 -17.59
CA ILE A 360 8.49 21.65 -18.77
C ILE A 360 6.98 21.83 -18.57
N GLY A 361 6.41 22.84 -19.25
CA GLY A 361 4.96 23.10 -19.26
C GLY A 361 4.19 22.26 -20.31
N ASP A 362 4.92 21.65 -21.24
CA ASP A 362 4.39 20.71 -22.22
C ASP A 362 4.17 19.32 -21.59
N ARG A 363 3.43 18.43 -22.27
CA ARG A 363 2.92 17.15 -21.73
C ARG A 363 3.13 16.02 -22.74
N TYR A 364 3.12 14.76 -22.29
CA TYR A 364 3.30 13.64 -23.22
C TYR A 364 2.22 13.55 -24.30
N LEU A 365 0.95 13.87 -23.97
CA LEU A 365 -0.15 13.80 -24.91
C LEU A 365 0.04 14.67 -26.17
N THR A 366 0.67 15.84 -26.03
CA THR A 366 0.90 16.78 -27.15
C THR A 366 2.34 16.80 -27.64
N GLY A 367 3.22 16.00 -27.02
CA GLY A 367 4.66 16.00 -27.28
C GLY A 367 5.42 17.11 -26.57
N LEU A 368 6.74 16.92 -26.49
CA LEU A 368 7.70 17.84 -25.89
C LEU A 368 8.47 18.58 -26.97
N ARG A 369 8.88 19.83 -26.71
CA ARG A 369 9.77 20.55 -27.63
C ARG A 369 11.20 20.04 -27.50
N PRO A 370 12.06 20.21 -28.54
CA PRO A 370 13.41 19.66 -28.52
C PRO A 370 14.27 20.07 -27.31
N GLN A 371 14.13 21.31 -26.82
CA GLN A 371 14.87 21.78 -25.65
C GLN A 371 14.47 21.03 -24.38
N GLU A 372 13.17 20.85 -24.18
CA GLU A 372 12.60 20.15 -23.02
C GLU A 372 12.82 18.65 -23.09
N TYR A 373 12.73 18.09 -24.30
CA TYR A 373 13.06 16.68 -24.55
C TYR A 373 14.48 16.37 -24.08
N TYR A 374 15.45 17.25 -24.39
CA TYR A 374 16.83 17.08 -23.97
C TYR A 374 16.99 17.11 -22.44
N PHE A 375 16.34 18.06 -21.75
CA PHE A 375 16.34 18.11 -20.29
C PHE A 375 15.67 16.89 -19.65
N HIS A 376 14.60 16.40 -20.27
CA HIS A 376 13.92 15.20 -19.81
C HIS A 376 14.80 13.95 -19.96
N CYS A 377 15.58 13.85 -21.06
CA CYS A 377 16.58 12.79 -21.22
C CYS A 377 17.68 12.83 -20.16
N MET A 378 18.09 14.02 -19.71
CA MET A 378 19.05 14.15 -18.59
C MET A 378 18.49 13.52 -17.32
N ALA A 379 17.26 13.89 -16.94
CA ALA A 379 16.61 13.37 -15.74
C ALA A 379 16.39 11.85 -15.80
N GLY A 380 16.00 11.33 -16.98
CA GLY A 380 15.88 9.89 -17.18
C GLY A 380 17.20 9.13 -17.03
N ARG A 381 18.32 9.72 -17.46
CA ARG A 381 19.65 9.10 -17.38
C ARG A 381 20.19 9.03 -15.96
N GLU A 382 19.90 10.02 -15.13
CA GLU A 382 20.33 10.04 -13.71
C GLU A 382 19.87 8.78 -12.98
N GLY A 383 18.59 8.43 -13.08
CA GLY A 383 18.05 7.23 -12.41
C GLY A 383 18.72 5.92 -12.89
N LEU A 384 19.10 5.84 -14.16
CA LEU A 384 19.82 4.68 -14.70
C LEU A 384 21.26 4.60 -14.18
N VAL A 385 21.96 5.74 -14.09
CA VAL A 385 23.32 5.82 -13.55
C VAL A 385 23.32 5.49 -12.06
N ASP A 386 22.36 6.01 -11.31
CA ASP A 386 22.22 5.77 -9.88
C ASP A 386 22.03 4.28 -9.57
N THR A 387 21.18 3.62 -10.35
CA THR A 387 20.96 2.17 -10.27
C THR A 387 22.26 1.40 -10.52
N ALA A 388 23.07 1.80 -11.50
CA ALA A 388 24.32 1.11 -11.83
C ALA A 388 25.39 1.24 -10.73
N VAL A 389 25.42 2.36 -9.99
CA VAL A 389 26.46 2.63 -8.99
C VAL A 389 26.07 2.08 -7.61
N LYS A 390 24.80 2.17 -7.21
CA LYS A 390 24.36 1.83 -5.85
C LYS A 390 24.26 0.32 -5.59
N THR A 391 23.97 -0.50 -6.59
CA THR A 391 23.71 -1.95 -6.42
C THR A 391 24.87 -2.74 -5.80
N SER A 392 26.12 -2.35 -6.06
CA SER A 392 27.28 -3.10 -5.55
C SER A 392 27.53 -2.89 -4.06
N ARG A 393 27.12 -1.74 -3.50
CA ARG A 393 27.44 -1.34 -2.13
C ARG A 393 26.54 -2.04 -1.11
N SER A 394 25.24 -2.14 -1.39
CA SER A 394 24.27 -2.76 -0.47
C SER A 394 24.52 -4.26 -0.30
N GLY A 395 24.86 -4.98 -1.37
CA GLY A 395 25.15 -6.42 -1.29
C GLY A 395 26.34 -6.77 -0.40
N TYR A 396 27.43 -5.98 -0.46
CA TYR A 396 28.58 -6.20 0.42
C TYR A 396 28.25 -5.90 1.88
N LEU A 397 27.53 -4.81 2.14
CA LEU A 397 27.07 -4.45 3.48
C LEU A 397 26.21 -5.57 4.09
N GLN A 398 25.22 -6.06 3.35
CA GLN A 398 24.34 -7.14 3.78
C GLN A 398 25.15 -8.40 4.14
N ARG A 399 26.14 -8.78 3.31
CA ARG A 399 27.01 -9.93 3.60
C ARG A 399 27.77 -9.77 4.91
N CYS A 400 28.36 -8.60 5.15
CA CYS A 400 29.10 -8.33 6.39
C CYS A 400 28.19 -8.44 7.61
N LEU A 401 26.99 -7.83 7.54
CA LEU A 401 26.01 -7.90 8.62
C LEU A 401 25.54 -9.34 8.89
N ILE A 402 25.20 -10.10 7.85
CA ILE A 402 24.78 -11.49 7.99
C ILE A 402 25.90 -12.30 8.65
N LYS A 403 27.14 -12.16 8.19
CA LYS A 403 28.27 -12.92 8.74
C LYS A 403 28.58 -12.59 10.20
N SER A 404 28.40 -11.34 10.60
CA SER A 404 28.61 -10.92 11.99
C SER A 404 27.46 -11.34 12.91
N LEU A 405 26.24 -11.50 12.40
CA LEU A 405 25.04 -11.74 13.20
C LEU A 405 24.43 -13.13 13.01
N GLU A 406 25.07 -14.03 12.25
CA GLU A 406 24.48 -15.34 11.86
C GLU A 406 24.15 -16.26 13.04
N SER A 407 24.88 -16.12 14.14
CA SER A 407 24.79 -16.95 15.32
C SER A 407 23.76 -16.48 16.36
N LEU A 408 23.25 -15.25 16.24
CA LEU A 408 22.34 -14.68 17.22
C LEU A 408 20.94 -15.28 17.09
N LYS A 409 20.47 -15.86 18.19
CA LYS A 409 19.14 -16.47 18.31
C LYS A 409 18.48 -16.18 19.65
N VAL A 410 17.16 -16.30 19.69
CA VAL A 410 16.38 -16.24 20.94
C VAL A 410 16.50 -17.58 21.67
N CYS A 411 16.89 -17.56 22.94
CA CYS A 411 16.96 -18.74 23.79
C CYS A 411 15.62 -19.01 24.52
N TYR A 412 15.48 -20.18 25.14
CA TYR A 412 14.26 -20.57 25.87
C TYR A 412 13.95 -19.70 27.10
N ASP A 413 14.93 -18.97 27.60
CA ASP A 413 14.77 -17.96 28.65
C ASP A 413 14.43 -16.56 28.09
N HIS A 414 14.14 -16.46 26.79
CA HIS A 414 13.87 -15.22 26.03
C HIS A 414 15.03 -14.23 25.94
N THR A 415 16.24 -14.62 26.38
CA THR A 415 17.46 -13.84 26.12
C THR A 415 17.94 -14.06 24.69
N VAL A 416 18.55 -13.05 24.09
CA VAL A 416 19.23 -13.17 22.78
C VAL A 416 20.69 -13.46 23.04
N ARG A 417 21.17 -14.60 22.55
CA ARG A 417 22.53 -15.06 22.76
C ARG A 417 23.23 -15.38 21.46
N ASP A 418 24.54 -15.22 21.49
CA ASP A 418 25.46 -15.71 20.48
C ASP A 418 25.74 -17.22 20.72
N SER A 419 26.36 -17.87 19.74
CA SER A 419 26.76 -19.28 19.71
C SER A 419 27.70 -19.69 20.83
N ASP A 420 28.49 -18.76 21.37
CA ASP A 420 29.38 -18.95 22.52
C ASP A 420 28.63 -18.90 23.88
N GLY A 421 27.35 -18.53 23.87
CA GLY A 421 26.52 -18.38 25.05
C GLY A 421 26.54 -16.97 25.66
N SER A 422 27.28 -16.02 25.08
CA SER A 422 27.29 -14.62 25.49
C SER A 422 25.92 -13.98 25.27
N ILE A 423 25.42 -13.28 26.29
CA ILE A 423 24.13 -12.59 26.24
C ILE A 423 24.33 -11.23 25.58
N VAL A 424 23.63 -11.00 24.46
CA VAL A 424 23.62 -9.71 23.74
C VAL A 424 22.43 -8.85 24.18
N GLN A 425 21.25 -9.46 24.38
CA GLN A 425 20.07 -8.78 24.91
C GLN A 425 19.38 -9.67 25.94
N PHE A 426 18.86 -9.08 27.02
CA PHE A 426 18.06 -9.82 28.01
C PHE A 426 16.65 -10.15 27.52
N THR A 427 16.12 -9.34 26.61
CA THR A 427 14.82 -9.56 25.98
C THR A 427 14.90 -9.01 24.57
N TYR A 428 14.47 -9.79 23.58
CA TYR A 428 14.47 -9.36 22.18
C TYR A 428 13.67 -8.07 22.01
N GLY A 429 14.29 -6.99 21.49
CA GLY A 429 13.60 -5.72 21.29
C GLY A 429 13.06 -5.06 22.56
N GLU A 430 13.57 -5.44 23.75
CA GLU A 430 13.10 -5.01 25.08
C GLU A 430 11.66 -5.41 25.45
N ASP A 431 10.83 -5.83 24.48
CA ASP A 431 9.44 -6.24 24.67
C ASP A 431 9.17 -7.71 24.33
N GLY A 432 10.13 -8.41 23.71
CA GLY A 432 10.07 -9.83 23.37
C GLY A 432 9.17 -10.15 22.18
N VAL A 433 8.63 -9.13 21.48
CA VAL A 433 7.60 -9.31 20.46
C VAL A 433 8.21 -9.62 19.09
N ASP A 434 7.63 -10.59 18.39
CA ASP A 434 7.94 -10.86 16.99
C ASP A 434 7.35 -9.77 16.09
N VAL A 435 8.19 -9.14 15.26
CA VAL A 435 7.81 -8.06 14.33
C VAL A 435 6.65 -8.48 13.43
N CYS A 436 6.60 -9.75 12.99
CA CYS A 436 5.53 -10.27 12.15
C CYS A 436 4.16 -10.29 12.84
N LYS A 437 4.12 -10.22 14.18
CA LYS A 437 2.89 -10.27 15.00
C LYS A 437 2.59 -8.96 15.72
N THR A 438 3.32 -7.89 15.42
CA THR A 438 3.17 -6.56 16.06
C THR A 438 1.97 -5.77 15.55
N SER A 439 1.65 -5.85 14.26
CA SER A 439 0.73 -4.94 13.56
C SER A 439 -0.59 -4.69 14.31
N PHE A 440 -1.29 -5.75 14.72
CA PHE A 440 -2.60 -5.61 15.37
C PHE A 440 -2.53 -5.43 16.90
N LEU A 441 -1.36 -5.41 17.55
CA LEU A 441 -1.27 -5.22 19.01
C LEU A 441 -1.77 -3.86 19.48
N THR A 442 -1.66 -2.83 18.63
CA THR A 442 -2.07 -1.46 18.93
C THR A 442 -3.44 -1.11 18.34
N GLN A 443 -4.02 -1.98 17.51
CA GLN A 443 -5.32 -1.77 16.86
C GLN A 443 -6.48 -2.21 17.76
N PHE A 444 -6.69 -1.46 18.84
CA PHE A 444 -7.69 -1.80 19.85
C PHE A 444 -9.12 -1.83 19.32
N GLU A 445 -9.46 -0.95 18.36
CA GLU A 445 -10.81 -0.91 17.77
C GLU A 445 -11.14 -2.20 17.00
N MET A 446 -10.19 -2.72 16.23
CA MET A 446 -10.36 -3.97 15.50
C MET A 446 -10.46 -5.18 16.43
N ILE A 447 -9.64 -5.23 17.49
CA ILE A 447 -9.73 -6.32 18.49
C ILE A 447 -11.06 -6.25 19.23
N ALA A 448 -11.49 -5.04 19.60
CA ALA A 448 -12.74 -4.83 20.32
C ALA A 448 -13.96 -5.23 19.47
N ALA A 449 -13.96 -4.92 18.17
CA ALA A 449 -15.03 -5.31 17.25
C ALA A 449 -15.09 -6.82 16.97
N ASN A 450 -13.98 -7.54 17.15
CA ASN A 450 -13.84 -8.97 16.81
C ASN A 450 -13.48 -9.85 18.01
N GLN A 451 -13.94 -9.46 19.20
CA GLN A 451 -13.49 -10.07 20.45
C GLN A 451 -13.72 -11.59 20.49
N ASP A 452 -14.87 -12.04 19.99
CA ASP A 452 -15.25 -13.46 19.95
C ASP A 452 -14.33 -14.28 19.03
N VAL A 453 -14.03 -13.77 17.83
CA VAL A 453 -13.14 -14.41 16.85
C VAL A 453 -11.71 -14.51 17.39
N VAL A 454 -11.21 -13.42 17.97
CA VAL A 454 -9.87 -13.39 18.57
C VAL A 454 -9.78 -14.34 19.75
N GLN A 455 -10.82 -14.41 20.58
CA GLN A 455 -10.88 -15.32 21.72
C GLN A 455 -10.94 -16.79 21.27
N GLU A 456 -11.71 -17.11 20.22
CA GLU A 456 -11.77 -18.43 19.61
C GLU A 456 -10.38 -18.88 19.12
N LYS A 457 -9.67 -17.99 18.40
CA LYS A 457 -8.30 -18.24 17.91
C LYS A 457 -7.30 -18.44 19.06
N LEU A 458 -7.33 -17.58 20.07
CA LEU A 458 -6.32 -17.57 21.14
C LEU A 458 -6.53 -18.63 22.21
N CYS A 459 -7.77 -19.03 22.51
CA CYS A 459 -8.06 -19.96 23.61
C CYS A 459 -8.34 -21.39 23.14
N GLY A 460 -8.76 -21.62 21.89
CA GLY A 460 -9.35 -22.90 21.51
C GLY A 460 -10.45 -23.34 22.50
N LYS A 461 -10.69 -24.65 22.64
CA LYS A 461 -11.65 -25.20 23.63
C LYS A 461 -11.24 -25.01 25.11
N ASN A 462 -10.01 -24.54 25.41
CA ASN A 462 -9.49 -24.45 26.78
C ASN A 462 -9.33 -22.98 27.23
N LYS A 463 -10.41 -22.42 27.78
CA LYS A 463 -10.54 -21.00 28.15
C LYS A 463 -9.63 -20.53 29.31
N ASP A 464 -9.07 -21.43 30.12
CA ASP A 464 -8.44 -21.05 31.40
C ASP A 464 -6.99 -21.51 31.61
N ALA A 465 -6.44 -22.44 30.82
CA ALA A 465 -5.11 -23.01 31.08
C ALA A 465 -3.93 -22.07 30.73
N ARG A 466 -4.06 -21.19 29.73
CA ARG A 466 -2.93 -20.39 29.19
C ARG A 466 -2.54 -19.17 30.03
N LEU A 467 -3.39 -18.73 30.96
CA LEU A 467 -3.12 -17.52 31.76
C LEU A 467 -2.42 -17.80 33.09
N HIS A 468 -2.45 -19.05 33.56
CA HIS A 468 -1.78 -19.45 34.79
C HIS A 468 -0.27 -19.65 34.62
N HIS A 469 0.23 -19.68 33.36
CA HIS A 469 1.66 -19.71 33.04
C HIS A 469 2.14 -18.37 32.47
N PHE A 470 2.06 -17.29 33.25
CA PHE A 470 3.15 -16.33 33.20
C PHE A 470 4.37 -17.07 33.78
N HIS A 471 5.19 -17.67 32.91
CA HIS A 471 6.48 -18.19 33.34
C HIS A 471 7.24 -17.06 34.03
N GLY A 472 7.91 -17.34 35.15
CA GLY A 472 8.62 -16.32 35.95
C GLY A 472 9.74 -15.56 35.19
N TYR A 473 10.05 -15.97 33.96
CA TYR A 473 11.01 -15.32 33.05
C TYR A 473 10.37 -14.38 32.03
N LEU A 474 9.05 -14.44 31.81
CA LEU A 474 8.37 -13.47 30.96
C LEU A 474 8.10 -12.18 31.74
N GLY A 475 8.63 -11.07 31.23
CA GLY A 475 8.36 -9.74 31.76
C GLY A 475 6.86 -9.48 31.88
N ALA A 476 6.49 -8.66 32.88
CA ALA A 476 5.12 -8.18 33.03
C ALA A 476 4.63 -7.55 31.72
N PHE A 477 3.31 -7.61 31.47
CA PHE A 477 2.68 -6.95 30.33
C PHE A 477 3.20 -5.50 30.20
N PRO A 478 3.71 -5.08 29.04
CA PRO A 478 4.40 -3.79 28.91
C PRO A 478 3.52 -2.64 29.40
N SER A 479 4.06 -1.83 30.32
CA SER A 479 3.31 -0.73 30.96
C SER A 479 2.73 0.24 29.93
N GLY A 480 3.49 0.59 28.90
CA GLY A 480 3.04 1.47 27.82
C GLY A 480 1.90 0.89 26.97
N LEU A 481 1.83 -0.43 26.79
CA LEU A 481 0.70 -1.07 26.10
C LEU A 481 -0.53 -1.13 27.02
N GLU A 482 -0.31 -1.31 28.33
CA GLU A 482 -1.36 -1.28 29.34
C GLU A 482 -2.03 0.09 29.46
N GLU A 483 -1.24 1.16 29.49
CA GLU A 483 -1.74 2.53 29.50
C GLU A 483 -2.55 2.83 28.24
N LYS A 484 -2.01 2.55 27.05
CA LYS A 484 -2.73 2.75 25.78
C LYS A 484 -4.06 1.98 25.70
N ALA A 485 -4.08 0.73 26.18
CA ALA A 485 -5.31 -0.06 26.22
C ALA A 485 -6.32 0.50 27.22
N LYS A 486 -5.87 0.98 28.39
CA LYS A 486 -6.73 1.64 29.39
C LYS A 486 -7.28 2.96 28.86
N ASP A 487 -6.45 3.75 28.19
CA ASP A 487 -6.84 5.05 27.60
C ASP A 487 -7.89 4.86 26.51
N TYR A 488 -7.68 3.88 25.61
CA TYR A 488 -8.68 3.51 24.62
C TYR A 488 -10.01 3.10 25.28
N LEU A 489 -9.94 2.20 26.27
CA LEU A 489 -11.14 1.79 27.01
C LEU A 489 -11.83 3.00 27.64
N ASN A 490 -11.08 3.88 28.33
CA ASN A 490 -11.60 5.05 29.02
C ASN A 490 -12.22 6.09 28.07
N GLY A 491 -11.65 6.26 26.86
CA GLY A 491 -12.16 7.16 25.82
C GLY A 491 -13.44 6.70 25.13
N LEU A 492 -13.80 5.41 25.21
CA LEU A 492 -15.07 4.90 24.66
C LEU A 492 -16.29 5.39 25.45
N SER A 493 -17.33 5.84 24.73
CA SER A 493 -18.64 6.15 25.31
C SER A 493 -19.29 4.91 25.95
N LYS A 494 -20.14 5.12 26.97
CA LYS A 494 -20.85 4.02 27.63
C LYS A 494 -21.68 3.20 26.61
N GLU A 495 -22.31 3.88 25.66
CA GLU A 495 -23.11 3.25 24.60
C GLU A 495 -22.26 2.36 23.68
N LYS A 496 -21.10 2.85 23.21
CA LYS A 496 -20.20 2.06 22.35
C LYS A 496 -19.64 0.85 23.09
N ARG A 497 -19.32 0.96 24.39
CA ARG A 497 -18.90 -0.18 25.22
C ARG A 497 -19.97 -1.26 25.35
N THR A 498 -21.23 -0.86 25.59
CA THR A 498 -22.36 -1.79 25.69
C THR A 498 -22.62 -2.47 24.35
N SER A 499 -22.54 -1.73 23.24
CA SER A 499 -22.75 -2.28 21.89
C SER A 499 -21.73 -3.35 21.48
N LEU A 500 -20.50 -3.25 22.01
CA LEU A 500 -19.40 -4.18 21.75
C LEU A 500 -19.28 -5.28 22.82
N GLY A 501 -20.13 -5.28 23.86
CA GLY A 501 -20.05 -6.27 24.95
C GLY A 501 -18.75 -6.20 25.78
N LEU A 502 -18.06 -5.05 25.78
CA LEU A 502 -16.72 -4.93 26.35
C LEU A 502 -16.73 -4.84 27.88
N SER A 503 -16.22 -5.88 28.55
CA SER A 503 -15.81 -5.79 29.96
C SER A 503 -14.36 -5.32 30.07
N LYS A 504 -14.07 -4.29 30.90
CA LYS A 504 -12.69 -3.80 31.11
C LYS A 504 -11.74 -4.94 31.48
N LYS A 505 -12.16 -5.83 32.39
CA LYS A 505 -11.34 -6.98 32.82
C LYS A 505 -11.19 -8.03 31.71
N GLY A 506 -12.25 -8.26 30.94
CA GLY A 506 -12.25 -9.20 29.81
C GLY A 506 -11.32 -8.76 28.68
N PHE A 507 -11.42 -7.48 28.27
CA PHE A 507 -10.57 -6.92 27.22
C PHE A 507 -9.09 -6.90 27.63
N MET A 508 -8.77 -6.52 28.87
CA MET A 508 -7.39 -6.58 29.36
C MET A 508 -6.85 -8.03 29.42
N LYS A 509 -7.68 -9.02 29.79
CA LYS A 509 -7.33 -10.45 29.74
C LYS A 509 -7.01 -10.87 28.30
N LEU A 510 -7.82 -10.44 27.33
CA LEU A 510 -7.61 -10.72 25.91
C LEU A 510 -6.33 -10.07 25.37
N MET A 511 -6.07 -8.80 25.69
CA MET A 511 -4.86 -8.10 25.26
C MET A 511 -3.59 -8.75 25.82
N LYS A 512 -3.61 -9.17 27.08
CA LYS A 512 -2.52 -9.93 27.69
C LYS A 512 -2.28 -11.26 26.97
N LEU A 513 -3.35 -12.00 26.68
CA LEU A 513 -3.26 -13.24 25.90
C LEU A 513 -2.68 -13.00 24.50
N LYS A 514 -3.16 -11.96 23.80
CA LYS A 514 -2.67 -11.61 22.47
C LYS A 514 -1.18 -11.28 22.49
N TYR A 515 -0.74 -10.46 23.45
CA TYR A 515 0.67 -10.14 23.62
C TYR A 515 1.53 -11.39 23.84
N LEU A 516 1.11 -12.30 24.72
CA LEU A 516 1.82 -13.56 24.96
C LEU A 516 1.96 -14.41 23.69
N THR A 517 0.94 -14.45 22.83
CA THR A 517 1.00 -15.19 21.56
C THR A 517 1.81 -14.49 20.46
N SER A 518 2.07 -13.19 20.63
CA SER A 518 2.85 -12.36 19.71
C SER A 518 4.36 -12.38 20.02
N LEU A 519 4.80 -13.07 21.07
CA LEU A 519 6.21 -13.15 21.42
C LEU A 519 7.02 -13.94 20.40
N ALA A 520 8.29 -13.55 20.25
CA ALA A 520 9.29 -14.27 19.47
C ALA A 520 9.50 -15.68 20.05
N GLN A 521 9.54 -16.66 19.16
CA GLN A 521 9.70 -18.05 19.57
C GLN A 521 11.17 -18.34 19.91
N PRO A 522 11.46 -19.16 20.93
CA PRO A 522 12.81 -19.67 21.14
C PRO A 522 13.32 -20.41 19.90
N GLY A 523 14.54 -20.10 19.49
CA GLY A 523 15.18 -20.60 18.27
C GLY A 523 15.14 -19.63 17.09
N GLU A 524 14.37 -18.54 17.17
CA GLU A 524 14.26 -17.55 16.08
C GLU A 524 15.64 -16.94 15.73
N PRO A 525 16.07 -16.96 14.46
CA PRO A 525 17.38 -16.47 14.03
C PRO A 525 17.38 -14.93 13.86
N VAL A 526 17.16 -14.22 14.97
CA VAL A 526 16.95 -12.76 15.00
C VAL A 526 18.12 -11.95 14.44
N GLY A 527 19.36 -12.47 14.53
CA GLY A 527 20.52 -11.78 13.94
C GLY A 527 20.50 -11.75 12.42
N ILE A 528 20.14 -12.87 11.78
CA ILE A 528 19.98 -12.95 10.32
C ILE A 528 18.82 -12.07 9.88
N ILE A 529 17.70 -12.13 10.59
CA ILE A 529 16.51 -11.31 10.29
C ILE A 529 16.84 -9.82 10.38
N ALA A 530 17.59 -9.39 11.41
CA ALA A 530 18.03 -8.01 11.56
C ALA A 530 18.97 -7.59 10.41
N ALA A 531 19.96 -8.42 10.08
CA ALA A 531 20.89 -8.15 8.99
C ALA A 531 20.19 -8.02 7.63
N GLN A 532 19.24 -8.91 7.33
CA GLN A 532 18.45 -8.87 6.10
C GLN A 532 17.51 -7.66 6.08
N SER A 533 16.91 -7.32 7.21
CA SER A 533 16.01 -6.16 7.35
C SER A 533 16.72 -4.81 7.21
N VAL A 534 18.06 -4.78 7.35
CA VAL A 534 18.87 -3.58 7.05
C VAL A 534 19.41 -3.63 5.63
N GLY A 535 19.93 -4.77 5.19
CA GLY A 535 20.64 -4.90 3.92
C GLY A 535 19.74 -5.00 2.67
N GLU A 536 18.53 -5.55 2.80
CA GLU A 536 17.58 -5.62 1.67
C GLU A 536 16.99 -4.25 1.28
N PRO A 537 16.56 -3.37 2.21
CA PRO A 537 16.04 -2.06 1.85
C PRO A 537 17.12 -0.99 1.57
N SER A 538 18.40 -1.25 1.87
CA SER A 538 19.53 -0.33 1.64
C SER A 538 20.03 -0.38 0.20
#